data_AF-A0A2R6NA47-F1
#
_entry.id   AF-A0A2R6NA47-F1
#
_cell.length_a   1.000
_cell.length_b   1.000
_cell.length_c   1.000
_cell.angle_alpha   90.00
_cell.angle_beta   90.00
_cell.angle_gamma   90.00
#
_symmetry.space_group_name_H-M   'P 1'
#
loop_
_entity.id
_entity.type
_entity.pdbx_description
1 polymer ?
#
loop_
_entity_poly.entity_id
_entity_poly.type
_entity_poly.pdbx_seq_one_letter_code
_entity_poly.pdbx_strand_id
1 'polypeptide(L)'
;MADLDPSEHTIDELEAQLDEIDDPDALEEIRDAETSGEDRTGAIEAIDDRLDSVSNGENGDTDDESGETDDENGSDATETGGSGVGIVDVRNQVRNVAADLIGRPLDGITEVRADDDGWYTTVEVIERNSIPDTQDILGRYELDLDADANVTGYRRLRRYRRGDTDDETIE
;
A
#
# COMPACT_ATOMS: atom_id res chain seq x y z
N MET A 1 33.44 -1.23 10.79
CA MET A 1 32.89 -2.13 9.77
C MET A 1 32.29 -3.29 10.52
N ALA A 2 31.03 -3.11 10.92
CA ALA A 2 30.21 -4.20 11.38
C ALA A 2 29.95 -5.05 10.13
N ASP A 3 30.47 -6.27 10.12
CA ASP A 3 30.21 -7.25 9.06
C ASP A 3 28.88 -7.92 9.42
N LEU A 4 27.80 -7.13 9.36
CA LEU A 4 26.46 -7.62 9.63
C LEU A 4 25.81 -7.89 8.28
N ASP A 5 25.67 -9.16 7.94
CA ASP A 5 24.92 -9.56 6.76
C ASP A 5 23.44 -9.72 7.14
N PRO A 6 22.56 -8.83 6.66
CA PRO A 6 21.17 -8.85 7.09
C PRO A 6 20.44 -10.11 6.58
N SER A 7 20.87 -10.70 5.46
CA SER A 7 20.28 -11.92 4.89
C SER A 7 20.55 -13.19 5.72
N GLU A 8 21.58 -13.18 6.57
CA GLU A 8 21.87 -14.29 7.49
C GLU A 8 21.04 -14.23 8.78
N HIS A 9 20.23 -13.19 8.98
CA HIS A 9 19.42 -12.97 10.17
C HIS A 9 17.92 -12.85 9.86
N THR A 10 17.08 -13.22 10.84
CA THR A 10 15.64 -12.91 10.81
C THR A 10 15.43 -11.43 11.17
N ILE A 11 14.27 -10.87 10.81
CA ILE A 11 13.96 -9.45 11.05
C ILE A 11 14.13 -9.10 12.53
N ASP A 12 13.57 -9.91 13.44
CA ASP A 12 13.69 -9.69 14.89
C ASP A 12 15.16 -9.73 15.38
N GLU A 13 16.01 -10.58 14.78
CA GLU A 13 17.43 -10.69 15.12
C GLU A 13 18.27 -9.56 14.52
N LEU A 14 17.85 -9.04 13.36
CA LEU A 14 18.46 -7.90 12.71
C LEU A 14 18.17 -6.62 13.49
N GLU A 15 16.92 -6.37 13.90
CA GLU A 15 16.53 -5.24 14.76
C GLU A 15 17.37 -5.16 16.04
N ALA A 16 17.58 -6.30 16.71
CA ALA A 16 18.39 -6.37 17.92
C ALA A 16 19.87 -5.99 17.69
N GLN A 17 20.42 -6.32 16.52
CA GLN A 17 21.81 -6.01 16.17
C GLN A 17 21.97 -4.57 15.66
N LEU A 18 20.95 -4.02 14.98
CA LEU A 18 20.93 -2.63 14.54
C LEU A 18 20.93 -1.65 15.72
N ASP A 19 20.26 -1.99 16.83
CA ASP A 19 20.29 -1.17 18.06
C ASP A 19 21.72 -0.97 18.59
N GLU A 20 22.61 -1.95 18.42
CA GLU A 20 24.01 -1.87 18.86
C GLU A 20 24.91 -1.04 17.92
N ILE A 21 24.40 -0.61 16.75
CA ILE A 21 25.15 0.13 15.73
C ILE A 21 24.73 1.61 15.74
N ASP A 22 25.66 2.47 16.16
CA ASP A 22 25.47 3.95 16.18
C ASP A 22 26.20 4.67 15.03
N ASP A 23 26.77 3.95 14.06
CA ASP A 23 27.48 4.52 12.92
C ASP A 23 26.54 4.56 11.68
N PRO A 24 26.17 5.75 11.16
CA PRO A 24 25.24 5.84 10.03
C PRO A 24 25.81 5.24 8.75
N ASP A 25 27.10 5.44 8.47
CA ASP A 25 27.77 4.83 7.32
C ASP A 25 27.72 3.28 7.36
N ALA A 26 27.71 2.68 8.56
CA ALA A 26 27.61 1.23 8.72
C ALA A 26 26.18 0.73 8.45
N LEU A 27 25.18 1.49 8.90
CA LEU A 27 23.77 1.20 8.64
C LEU A 27 23.42 1.34 7.15
N GLU A 28 23.99 2.31 6.43
CA GLU A 28 23.85 2.44 4.98
C GLU A 28 24.42 1.22 4.23
N GLU A 29 25.58 0.71 4.67
CA GLU A 29 26.20 -0.48 4.08
C GLU A 29 25.32 -1.74 4.26
N ILE A 30 24.69 -1.87 5.44
CA ILE A 30 23.74 -2.98 5.73
C ILE A 30 22.46 -2.83 4.88
N ARG A 31 21.94 -1.61 4.73
CA ARG A 31 20.78 -1.31 3.87
C ARG A 31 21.03 -1.71 2.42
N ASP A 32 22.19 -1.32 1.87
CA ASP A 32 22.57 -1.64 0.49
C ASP A 32 22.74 -3.15 0.28
N ALA A 33 23.27 -3.86 1.29
CA ALA A 33 23.39 -5.32 1.28
C ALA A 33 22.01 -6.01 1.29
N GLU A 34 21.04 -5.52 2.08
CA GLU A 34 19.68 -6.08 2.11
C GLU A 34 18.95 -5.82 0.78
N THR A 35 19.02 -4.60 0.23
CA THR A 35 18.40 -4.25 -1.05
C THR A 35 19.01 -5.02 -2.23
N SER A 36 20.32 -5.27 -2.20
CA SER A 36 21.00 -6.07 -3.23
C SER A 36 20.80 -7.58 -3.05
N GLY A 37 20.37 -8.01 -1.87
CA GLY A 37 20.25 -9.40 -1.44
C GLY A 37 18.82 -9.94 -1.54
N GLU A 38 18.17 -10.05 -0.38
CA GLU A 38 16.81 -10.61 -0.25
C GLU A 38 15.70 -9.56 -0.41
N ASP A 39 16.03 -8.26 -0.34
CA ASP A 39 15.12 -7.12 -0.49
C ASP A 39 13.86 -7.25 0.39
N ARG A 40 14.06 -7.68 1.65
CA ARG A 40 12.93 -7.87 2.56
C ARG A 40 12.50 -6.52 3.10
N THR A 41 11.30 -6.10 2.72
CA THR A 41 10.71 -4.80 3.13
C THR A 41 10.83 -4.56 4.63
N GLY A 42 10.48 -5.55 5.48
CA GLY A 42 10.56 -5.37 6.93
C GLY A 42 11.99 -5.28 7.49
N ALA A 43 12.98 -5.83 6.80
CA ALA A 43 14.39 -5.66 7.18
C ALA A 43 14.89 -4.26 6.79
N ILE A 44 14.51 -3.78 5.61
CA ILE A 44 14.84 -2.43 5.12
C ILE A 44 14.24 -1.37 6.05
N GLU A 45 12.97 -1.51 6.43
CA GLU A 45 12.29 -0.59 7.36
C GLU A 45 13.00 -0.52 8.72
N ALA A 46 13.42 -1.66 9.28
CA ALA A 46 14.16 -1.70 10.53
C ALA A 46 15.52 -0.97 10.47
N ILE A 47 16.21 -1.07 9.32
CA ILE A 47 17.50 -0.38 9.11
C ILE A 47 17.27 1.13 8.96
N ASP A 48 16.23 1.54 8.25
CA ASP A 48 15.88 2.95 7.99
C ASP A 48 15.48 3.69 9.28
N ASP A 49 14.65 3.06 10.13
CA ASP A 49 14.30 3.58 11.47
C ASP A 49 15.54 3.85 12.33
N ARG A 50 16.49 2.90 12.32
CA ARG A 50 17.74 3.07 13.06
C ARG A 50 18.61 4.18 12.47
N LEU A 51 18.66 4.30 11.14
CA LEU A 51 19.41 5.33 10.44
C LEU A 51 18.89 6.73 10.81
N ASP A 52 17.57 6.92 10.84
CA ASP A 52 16.95 8.18 11.27
C ASP A 52 17.33 8.52 12.72
N SER A 53 17.21 7.54 13.62
CA SER A 53 17.57 7.72 15.03
C SER A 53 19.03 8.12 15.25
N VAL A 54 19.95 7.62 14.42
CA VAL A 54 21.40 7.89 14.53
C VAL A 54 21.78 9.20 13.83
N SER A 55 21.18 9.48 12.67
CA SER A 55 21.47 10.65 11.85
C SER A 55 20.89 11.92 12.47
N ASN A 56 19.74 11.84 13.14
CA ASN A 56 19.05 12.98 13.74
C ASN A 56 19.47 13.26 15.21
N GLY A 57 20.77 13.18 15.48
CA GLY A 57 21.37 13.49 16.78
C GLY A 57 21.40 14.99 17.13
N GLU A 58 20.26 15.69 17.15
CA GLU A 58 19.95 16.88 17.98
C GLU A 58 18.61 17.52 17.54
N ASN A 59 17.51 17.07 18.14
CA ASN A 59 16.56 17.94 18.87
C ASN A 59 15.27 17.18 19.20
N GLY A 60 15.00 17.08 20.49
CA GLY A 60 13.70 16.62 20.98
C GLY A 60 12.60 17.67 20.80
N ASP A 61 11.40 17.13 20.63
CA ASP A 61 10.08 17.63 21.06
C ASP A 61 9.06 17.95 19.94
N THR A 62 8.24 16.92 19.69
CA THR A 62 6.78 16.95 19.45
C THR A 62 6.24 17.03 18.02
N ASP A 63 5.70 15.87 17.61
CA ASP A 63 4.48 15.64 16.79
C ASP A 63 4.48 16.18 15.36
N ASP A 64 4.79 15.30 14.40
CA ASP A 64 4.20 15.37 13.07
C ASP A 64 4.01 13.94 12.53
N GLU A 65 2.76 13.49 12.49
CA GLU A 65 2.34 12.30 11.75
C GLU A 65 2.67 12.49 10.28
N SER A 66 3.69 11.79 9.77
CA SER A 66 3.84 11.53 8.34
C SER A 66 4.63 10.24 8.17
N GLY A 67 3.89 9.14 8.01
CA GLY A 67 4.46 7.90 7.49
C GLY A 67 4.86 8.13 6.05
N GLU A 68 6.16 8.30 5.81
CA GLU A 68 6.76 8.29 4.49
C GLU A 68 6.91 6.83 4.06
N THR A 69 5.87 6.29 3.43
CA THR A 69 6.02 5.08 2.61
C THR A 69 6.65 5.49 1.28
N ASP A 70 7.98 5.54 1.24
CA ASP A 70 8.74 5.61 -0.02
C ASP A 70 8.76 4.21 -0.64
N ASP A 71 7.66 3.86 -1.32
CA ASP A 71 7.49 2.60 -2.05
C ASP A 71 8.06 2.77 -3.47
N GLU A 72 9.38 2.63 -3.60
CA GLU A 72 10.03 2.47 -4.91
C GLU A 72 9.74 1.05 -5.44
N ASN A 73 8.60 0.87 -6.12
CA ASN A 73 8.46 -0.23 -7.06
C ASN A 73 7.99 0.26 -8.43
N GLY A 74 8.96 0.29 -9.35
CA GLY A 74 8.82 0.82 -10.70
C GLY A 74 7.74 0.14 -11.52
N SER A 75 7.01 0.96 -12.28
CA SER A 75 6.39 0.57 -13.54
C SER A 75 6.24 1.81 -14.42
N ASP A 76 7.17 1.94 -15.34
CA ASP A 76 7.07 2.75 -16.56
C ASP A 76 5.67 2.62 -17.19
N ALA A 77 4.89 3.71 -17.15
CA ALA A 77 3.84 3.98 -18.12
C ALA A 77 3.40 5.45 -18.08
N THR A 78 4.05 6.24 -18.93
CA THR A 78 3.49 7.44 -19.61
C THR A 78 3.20 8.66 -18.74
N GLU A 79 4.10 9.64 -18.84
CA GLU A 79 3.83 11.04 -18.52
C GLU A 79 2.58 11.53 -19.26
N THR A 80 1.51 11.80 -18.51
CA THR A 80 0.52 12.82 -18.88
C THR A 80 0.25 13.62 -17.63
N GLY A 81 0.69 14.87 -17.66
CA GLY A 81 0.95 15.71 -16.49
C GLY A 81 -0.21 15.90 -15.53
N GLY A 82 0.12 15.72 -14.25
CA GLY A 82 -0.60 16.21 -13.09
C GLY A 82 0.29 16.03 -11.87
N SER A 83 0.66 17.11 -11.18
CA SER A 83 1.29 17.06 -9.85
C SER A 83 0.24 16.64 -8.81
N GLY A 84 -0.25 15.41 -8.92
CA GLY A 84 -1.34 14.87 -8.10
C GLY A 84 -1.08 13.41 -7.75
N VAL A 85 -1.90 12.88 -6.84
CA VAL A 85 -1.80 11.51 -6.31
C VAL A 85 -1.71 10.49 -7.45
N GLY A 86 -0.78 9.55 -7.36
CA GLY A 86 -0.60 8.53 -8.39
C GLY A 86 -1.72 7.47 -8.39
N ILE A 87 -1.98 6.83 -9.53
CA ILE A 87 -3.02 5.78 -9.63
C ILE A 87 -2.80 4.60 -8.65
N VAL A 88 -1.54 4.30 -8.35
CA VAL A 88 -1.16 3.25 -7.38
C VAL A 88 -1.56 3.67 -5.96
N ASP A 89 -1.30 4.92 -5.62
CA ASP A 89 -1.63 5.50 -4.32
C ASP A 89 -3.15 5.53 -4.09
N VAL A 90 -3.91 5.99 -5.09
CA VAL A 90 -5.39 5.93 -5.08
C VAL A 90 -5.89 4.51 -4.86
N ARG A 91 -5.32 3.52 -5.57
CA ARG A 91 -5.71 2.11 -5.41
C ARG A 91 -5.46 1.61 -3.99
N ASN A 92 -4.30 1.94 -3.42
CA ASN A 92 -3.94 1.54 -2.05
C ASN A 92 -4.87 2.21 -1.03
N GLN A 93 -5.13 3.50 -1.18
CA GLN A 93 -6.05 4.24 -0.34
C GLN A 93 -7.46 3.63 -0.37
N VAL A 94 -7.99 3.35 -1.57
CA VAL A 94 -9.29 2.69 -1.75
C VAL A 94 -9.33 1.33 -1.05
N ARG A 95 -8.25 0.54 -1.17
CA ARG A 95 -8.16 -0.77 -0.53
C ARG A 95 -8.28 -0.68 1.00
N ASN A 96 -7.71 0.35 1.59
CA ASN A 96 -7.71 0.59 3.03
C ASN A 96 -9.07 1.10 3.53
N VAL A 97 -9.70 2.03 2.80
CA VAL A 97 -10.91 2.71 3.27
C VAL A 97 -12.22 2.00 2.88
N ALA A 98 -12.26 1.30 1.74
CA ALA A 98 -13.53 0.81 1.18
C ALA A 98 -14.23 -0.24 2.06
N ALA A 99 -13.46 -1.12 2.71
CA ALA A 99 -14.02 -2.17 3.57
C ALA A 99 -14.71 -1.59 4.81
N ASP A 100 -14.09 -0.59 5.43
CA ASP A 100 -14.64 0.13 6.59
C ASP A 100 -15.87 0.94 6.20
N LEU A 101 -15.75 1.75 5.13
CA LEU A 101 -16.84 2.59 4.62
C LEU A 101 -18.11 1.80 4.30
N ILE A 102 -17.95 0.63 3.67
CA ILE A 102 -19.08 -0.22 3.23
C ILE A 102 -19.54 -1.16 4.37
N GLY A 103 -18.72 -1.39 5.39
CA GLY A 103 -18.98 -2.33 6.48
C GLY A 103 -19.05 -3.79 6.02
N ARG A 104 -18.26 -4.12 4.98
CA ARG A 104 -18.19 -5.44 4.34
C ARG A 104 -16.77 -5.71 3.89
N PRO A 105 -16.30 -6.96 3.91
CA PRO A 105 -14.98 -7.30 3.41
C PRO A 105 -14.90 -7.00 1.91
N LEU A 106 -13.85 -6.26 1.54
CA LEU A 106 -13.48 -6.00 0.16
C LEU A 106 -13.03 -7.32 -0.49
N ASP A 107 -13.54 -7.59 -1.67
CA ASP A 107 -13.07 -8.68 -2.52
C ASP A 107 -11.92 -8.22 -3.43
N GLY A 108 -12.11 -7.09 -4.09
CA GLY A 108 -11.13 -6.55 -5.02
C GLY A 108 -11.51 -5.19 -5.59
N ILE A 109 -10.56 -4.60 -6.31
CA ILE A 109 -10.73 -3.35 -7.06
C ILE A 109 -10.71 -3.73 -8.55
N THR A 110 -11.75 -3.34 -9.27
CA THR A 110 -11.95 -3.72 -10.69
C THR A 110 -11.60 -2.60 -11.66
N GLU A 111 -11.70 -1.35 -11.22
CA GLU A 111 -11.39 -0.19 -12.04
C GLU A 111 -10.85 0.95 -11.18
N VAL A 112 -9.84 1.65 -11.68
CA VAL A 112 -9.35 2.92 -11.15
C VAL A 112 -9.09 3.83 -12.34
N ARG A 113 -9.62 5.06 -12.31
CA ARG A 113 -9.51 6.02 -13.40
C ARG A 113 -9.41 7.44 -12.85
N ALA A 114 -8.54 8.25 -13.46
CA ALA A 114 -8.53 9.70 -13.25
C ALA A 114 -9.68 10.36 -14.02
N ASP A 115 -10.33 11.35 -13.42
CA ASP A 115 -11.33 12.22 -14.04
C ASP A 115 -10.90 13.70 -13.89
N ASP A 116 -11.66 14.65 -14.44
CA ASP A 116 -11.31 16.08 -14.39
C ASP A 116 -11.35 16.65 -12.95
N ASP A 117 -12.17 16.08 -12.06
CA ASP A 117 -12.38 16.57 -10.68
C ASP A 117 -11.70 15.70 -9.61
N GLY A 118 -11.02 14.61 -10.00
CA GLY A 118 -10.40 13.68 -9.06
C GLY A 118 -10.27 12.26 -9.61
N TRP A 119 -10.75 11.28 -8.85
CA TRP A 119 -10.63 9.87 -9.20
C TRP A 119 -11.94 9.12 -9.05
N TYR A 120 -12.09 8.11 -9.89
CA TYR A 120 -13.22 7.21 -9.90
C TYR A 120 -12.72 5.79 -9.74
N THR A 121 -13.34 5.01 -8.85
CA THR A 121 -13.02 3.59 -8.70
C THR A 121 -14.26 2.72 -8.61
N THR A 122 -14.12 1.51 -9.15
CA THR A 122 -15.08 0.44 -8.95
C THR A 122 -14.47 -0.66 -8.07
N VAL A 123 -15.17 -1.02 -7.00
CA VAL A 123 -14.79 -2.11 -6.11
C VAL A 123 -15.85 -3.19 -5.99
N GLU A 124 -15.42 -4.40 -5.67
CA GLU A 124 -16.27 -5.54 -5.34
C GLU A 124 -16.15 -5.85 -3.85
N VAL A 125 -17.28 -6.09 -3.19
CA VAL A 125 -17.33 -6.49 -1.77
C VAL A 125 -18.18 -7.76 -1.61
N ILE A 126 -17.86 -8.58 -0.62
CA ILE A 126 -18.67 -9.75 -0.28
C ILE A 126 -19.84 -9.31 0.60
N GLU A 127 -21.02 -9.14 0.01
CA GLU A 127 -22.22 -8.74 0.75
C GLU A 127 -22.81 -9.88 1.57
N ARG A 128 -22.64 -11.12 1.12
CA ARG A 128 -23.08 -12.32 1.85
C ARG A 128 -22.25 -13.54 1.46
N ASN A 129 -21.68 -14.20 2.46
CA ASN A 129 -21.00 -15.48 2.29
C ASN A 129 -22.01 -16.61 2.00
N SER A 130 -21.64 -17.54 1.13
CA SER A 130 -22.33 -18.81 0.87
C SER A 130 -21.36 -19.98 1.01
N ILE A 131 -21.89 -21.18 1.20
CA ILE A 131 -21.09 -22.42 1.14
C ILE A 131 -21.61 -23.24 -0.04
N PRO A 132 -20.78 -23.53 -1.06
CA PRO A 132 -19.36 -23.18 -1.21
C PRO A 132 -19.11 -21.67 -1.48
N ASP A 133 -17.92 -21.19 -1.17
CA ASP A 133 -17.43 -19.79 -1.34
C ASP A 133 -17.57 -19.27 -2.79
N THR A 134 -17.52 -20.15 -3.78
CA THR A 134 -17.83 -19.83 -5.18
C THR A 134 -19.26 -19.33 -5.43
N GLN A 135 -20.15 -19.45 -4.44
CA GLN A 135 -21.53 -18.94 -4.47
C GLN A 135 -21.75 -17.69 -3.63
N ASP A 136 -20.68 -17.01 -3.23
CA ASP A 136 -20.75 -15.73 -2.53
C ASP A 136 -21.54 -14.70 -3.34
N ILE A 137 -22.28 -13.85 -2.63
CA ILE A 137 -22.97 -12.70 -3.21
C ILE A 137 -22.03 -11.50 -3.14
N LEU A 138 -21.62 -11.03 -4.32
CA LEU A 138 -20.81 -9.84 -4.51
C LEU A 138 -21.68 -8.61 -4.76
N GLY A 139 -21.24 -7.48 -4.23
CA GLY A 139 -21.77 -6.17 -4.57
C GLY A 139 -20.70 -5.36 -5.29
N ARG A 140 -21.04 -4.77 -6.43
CA ARG A 140 -20.18 -3.81 -7.14
C ARG A 140 -20.54 -2.41 -6.67
N TYR A 141 -19.56 -1.70 -6.15
CA TYR A 141 -19.66 -0.34 -5.65
C TYR A 141 -18.78 0.57 -6.48
N GLU A 142 -19.25 1.80 -6.61
CA GLU A 142 -18.52 2.90 -7.19
C GLU A 142 -18.17 3.87 -6.06
N LEU A 143 -16.93 4.33 -6.03
CA LEU A 143 -16.48 5.39 -5.14
C LEU A 143 -15.95 6.55 -5.99
N ASP A 144 -16.35 7.74 -5.57
CA ASP A 144 -15.89 9.03 -6.08
C ASP A 144 -14.85 9.55 -5.09
N LEU A 145 -13.72 10.00 -5.61
CA LEU A 145 -12.63 10.56 -4.82
C LEU A 145 -12.20 11.90 -5.41
N ASP A 146 -11.74 12.81 -4.55
CA ASP A 146 -11.18 14.07 -4.98
C ASP A 146 -9.72 13.92 -5.46
N ALA A 147 -9.09 15.02 -5.88
CA ALA A 147 -7.72 15.06 -6.37
C ALA A 147 -6.67 14.54 -5.36
N ASP A 148 -6.95 14.67 -4.06
CA ASP A 148 -6.13 14.19 -2.94
C ASP A 148 -6.49 12.74 -2.52
N ALA A 149 -7.27 12.02 -3.34
CA ALA A 149 -7.70 10.63 -3.11
C ALA A 149 -8.55 10.41 -1.84
N ASN A 150 -9.26 11.43 -1.35
CA ASN A 150 -10.24 11.25 -0.29
C ASN A 150 -11.59 10.86 -0.89
N VAL A 151 -12.26 9.90 -0.28
CA VAL A 151 -13.59 9.45 -0.73
C VAL A 151 -14.63 10.54 -0.43
N THR A 152 -15.22 11.09 -1.49
CA THR A 152 -16.27 12.12 -1.43
C THR A 152 -17.67 11.51 -1.51
N GLY A 153 -17.79 10.32 -2.12
CA GLY A 153 -19.05 9.64 -2.31
C GLY A 153 -18.89 8.17 -2.65
N TYR A 154 -19.96 7.41 -2.45
CA TYR A 154 -20.04 6.03 -2.91
C TYR A 154 -21.48 5.62 -3.21
N ARG A 155 -21.65 4.65 -4.12
CA ARG A 155 -22.95 4.03 -4.42
C ARG A 155 -22.81 2.56 -4.79
N ARG A 156 -23.83 1.75 -4.49
CA ARG A 156 -23.91 0.37 -4.98
C ARG A 156 -24.51 0.35 -6.38
N LEU A 157 -23.77 -0.16 -7.35
CA LEU A 157 -24.22 -0.31 -8.73
C LEU A 157 -25.11 -1.54 -8.90
N ARG A 158 -24.62 -2.70 -8.46
CA ARG A 158 -25.34 -3.97 -8.62
C ARG A 158 -24.91 -5.01 -7.60
N ARG A 159 -25.63 -6.13 -7.57
CA ARG A 159 -25.34 -7.32 -6.77
C ARG A 159 -25.48 -8.56 -7.65
N TYR A 160 -24.53 -9.48 -7.57
CA TYR A 160 -24.51 -10.73 -8.35
C TYR A 160 -23.84 -11.85 -7.55
N ARG A 161 -23.82 -13.06 -8.10
CA ARG A 161 -23.11 -14.21 -7.52
C ARG A 161 -21.73 -14.35 -8.15
N ARG A 162 -20.73 -14.75 -7.38
CA ARG A 162 -19.33 -14.92 -7.84
C ARG A 162 -19.14 -15.86 -9.05
N GLY A 163 -20.07 -16.77 -9.31
CA GLY A 163 -20.08 -17.63 -10.49
C GLY A 163 -20.95 -17.16 -11.66
N ASP A 164 -21.61 -16.01 -11.54
CA ASP A 164 -22.35 -15.40 -12.63
C ASP A 164 -21.32 -14.65 -13.49
N THR A 165 -20.82 -15.30 -14.54
CA THR A 165 -20.01 -14.63 -15.55
C THR A 165 -20.84 -13.48 -16.10
N ASP A 166 -20.35 -12.25 -15.95
CA ASP A 166 -20.91 -11.12 -16.66
C ASP A 166 -20.83 -11.48 -18.14
N ASP A 167 -21.98 -11.70 -18.76
CA ASP A 167 -22.08 -11.79 -20.20
C ASP A 167 -21.76 -10.38 -20.72
N GLU A 168 -20.46 -10.05 -20.75
CA GLU A 168 -19.93 -8.89 -21.44
C GLU A 168 -20.11 -9.17 -22.93
N THR A 169 -21.36 -9.14 -23.39
CA THR A 169 -21.66 -8.92 -24.80
C THR A 169 -21.10 -7.53 -25.10
N ILE A 170 -19.85 -7.50 -25.57
CA ILE A 170 -19.28 -6.36 -26.26
C ILE A 170 -20.04 -6.28 -27.59
N GLU A 171 -21.12 -5.49 -27.62
CA GLU A 171 -21.85 -5.12 -28.85
C GLU A 171 -21.11 -4.05 -29.65
#